data_AF-A0A1Z4R2L4-F1
#
_entry.id   AF-A0A1Z4R2L4-F1
#
_cell.length_a   1.000
_cell.length_b   1.000
_cell.length_c   1.000
_cell.angle_alpha   90.00
_cell.angle_beta   90.00
_cell.angle_gamma   90.00
#
_symmetry.space_group_name_H-M   'P 1'
#
loop_
_entity.id
_entity.type
_entity.pdbx_description
1 polymer ?
#
loop_
_entity_poly.entity_id
_entity_poly.type
_entity_poly.pdbx_seq_one_letter_code
_entity_poly.pdbx_strand_id
1 'polypeptide(L)'
;MHIAEVDPLTLPSLPLGERKQLPSCPAIYFVMESDRILYIGKTINLAQRLAVHSRQKQFASFGAIHIAWHECSDIDMLGQIETALIKYFKPLLNGTKNPDASKRVNLTLPNLVYKELQAWAEYQGRPTANLAAYLVESAIREAKEKGEFRTLRKRLEKGNDTE
;
A
#
# COMPACT_ATOMS: atom_id res chain seq x y z
N MET A 1 10.44 -16.16 -17.32
CA MET A 1 9.28 -15.57 -18.03
C MET A 1 9.76 -14.37 -18.83
N HIS A 2 9.45 -14.31 -20.13
CA HIS A 2 9.71 -13.14 -20.95
C HIS A 2 8.60 -12.10 -20.71
N ILE A 3 8.97 -10.91 -20.25
CA ILE A 3 8.05 -9.79 -19.90
C ILE A 3 7.18 -9.34 -21.10
N ALA A 4 7.55 -9.72 -22.33
CA ALA A 4 6.88 -9.34 -23.56
C ALA A 4 5.51 -10.02 -23.80
N GLU A 5 5.11 -11.01 -22.99
CA GLU A 5 3.83 -11.72 -23.16
C GLU A 5 2.72 -11.23 -22.22
N VAL A 6 3.01 -10.34 -21.28
CA VAL A 6 1.98 -9.83 -20.36
C VAL A 6 1.30 -8.63 -21.02
N ASP A 7 0.17 -8.88 -21.69
CA ASP A 7 -0.72 -7.83 -22.21
C ASP A 7 -1.83 -7.50 -21.18
N PRO A 8 -1.77 -6.35 -20.49
CA PRO A 8 -2.71 -5.96 -19.45
C PRO A 8 -4.16 -5.83 -19.93
N LEU A 9 -4.39 -5.65 -21.23
CA LEU A 9 -5.72 -5.54 -21.82
C LEU A 9 -6.39 -6.92 -22.00
N THR A 10 -5.59 -7.99 -22.07
CA THR A 10 -6.07 -9.38 -22.19
C THR A 10 -6.18 -10.10 -20.85
N LEU A 11 -5.67 -9.49 -19.78
CA LEU A 11 -5.72 -10.06 -18.44
C LEU A 11 -7.15 -10.06 -17.89
N PRO A 12 -7.46 -10.99 -16.96
CA PRO A 12 -8.70 -10.92 -16.21
C PRO A 12 -8.77 -9.57 -15.50
N SER A 13 -9.90 -8.87 -15.67
CA SER A 13 -10.11 -7.55 -15.11
C SER A 13 -11.51 -7.39 -14.54
N LEU A 14 -11.62 -6.54 -13.52
CA LEU A 14 -12.87 -6.21 -12.87
C LEU A 14 -12.96 -4.71 -12.61
N PRO A 15 -14.16 -4.10 -12.73
CA PRO A 15 -14.38 -2.74 -12.28
C PRO A 15 -14.04 -2.58 -10.79
N LEU A 16 -13.52 -1.42 -10.39
CA LEU A 16 -13.19 -1.15 -8.98
C LEU A 16 -14.40 -1.32 -8.04
N GLY A 17 -15.62 -1.09 -8.54
CA GLY A 17 -16.87 -1.32 -7.80
C GLY A 17 -17.11 -2.79 -7.44
N GLU A 18 -16.57 -3.72 -8.23
CA GLU A 18 -16.75 -5.17 -8.09
C GLU A 18 -15.57 -5.86 -7.39
N ARG A 19 -14.66 -5.08 -6.78
CA ARG A 19 -13.45 -5.57 -6.08
C ARG A 19 -13.66 -6.70 -5.07
N LYS A 20 -14.90 -6.93 -4.61
CA LYS A 20 -15.26 -8.07 -3.72
C LYS A 20 -15.12 -9.43 -4.42
N GLN A 21 -15.14 -9.46 -5.74
CA GLN A 21 -14.99 -10.69 -6.54
C GLN A 21 -13.51 -11.01 -6.86
N LEU A 22 -12.56 -10.22 -6.35
CA LEU A 22 -11.15 -10.46 -6.61
C LEU A 22 -10.67 -11.75 -5.91
N PRO A 23 -9.80 -12.53 -6.57
CA PRO A 23 -9.23 -13.74 -5.99
C PRO A 23 -8.26 -13.42 -4.85
N SER A 24 -8.13 -14.35 -3.91
CA SER A 24 -7.12 -14.31 -2.84
C SER A 24 -5.82 -14.97 -3.29
N CYS A 25 -5.23 -14.49 -4.38
CA CYS A 25 -3.99 -15.03 -4.94
C CYS A 25 -2.84 -14.00 -4.93
N PRO A 26 -1.58 -14.46 -4.99
CA PRO A 26 -0.44 -13.61 -5.31
C PRO A 26 -0.54 -13.14 -6.76
N ALA A 27 -0.46 -11.83 -6.97
CA ALA A 27 -0.66 -11.25 -8.28
C ALA A 27 0.05 -9.91 -8.44
N ILE A 28 0.38 -9.61 -9.69
CA ILE A 28 0.64 -8.25 -10.14
C ILE A 28 -0.68 -7.67 -10.63
N TYR A 29 -1.07 -6.52 -10.11
CA TYR A 29 -2.30 -5.84 -10.51
C TYR A 29 -2.02 -4.50 -11.17
N PHE A 30 -2.85 -4.18 -12.14
CA PHE A 30 -2.81 -2.99 -12.97
C PHE A 30 -4.11 -2.23 -12.72
N VAL A 31 -3.98 -1.00 -12.26
CA VAL A 31 -5.12 -0.08 -12.18
C VAL A 31 -5.12 0.71 -13.47
N MET A 32 -6.21 0.60 -14.22
CA MET A 32 -6.34 1.17 -15.56
C MET A 32 -7.60 2.03 -15.66
N GLU A 33 -7.51 3.08 -16.46
CA GLU A 33 -8.65 3.86 -16.92
C GLU A 33 -8.75 3.68 -18.44
N SER A 34 -9.78 2.97 -18.89
CA SER A 34 -9.88 2.48 -20.27
C SER A 34 -8.58 1.74 -20.67
N ASP A 35 -7.86 2.22 -21.68
CA ASP A 35 -6.64 1.58 -22.19
C ASP A 35 -5.35 2.13 -21.55
N ARG A 36 -5.46 3.00 -20.54
CA ARG A 36 -4.31 3.64 -19.89
C ARG A 36 -4.01 3.01 -18.54
N ILE A 37 -2.78 2.54 -18.37
CA ILE A 37 -2.29 2.03 -17.09
C ILE A 37 -1.91 3.20 -16.19
N LEU A 38 -2.71 3.39 -15.14
CA LEU A 38 -2.49 4.43 -14.14
C LEU A 38 -1.49 3.99 -13.09
N TYR A 39 -1.60 2.75 -12.61
CA TYR A 39 -0.76 2.21 -11.53
C TYR A 39 -0.50 0.72 -11.70
N ILE A 40 0.69 0.27 -11.30
CA ILE A 40 1.07 -1.14 -11.24
C ILE A 40 1.52 -1.44 -9.82
N GLY A 41 1.00 -2.51 -9.22
CA GLY A 41 1.43 -2.95 -7.90
C GLY A 41 1.51 -4.45 -7.80
N LYS A 42 2.31 -4.94 -6.85
CA LYS A 42 2.32 -6.35 -6.45
C LYS A 42 1.60 -6.61 -5.14
N THR A 43 1.11 -7.84 -4.99
CA THR A 43 0.55 -8.32 -3.73
C THR A 43 0.64 -9.84 -3.66
N ILE A 44 0.72 -10.36 -2.43
CA ILE A 44 0.58 -11.81 -2.15
C ILE A 44 -0.88 -12.22 -1.97
N ASN A 45 -1.78 -11.24 -1.78
CA ASN A 45 -3.21 -11.46 -1.69
C ASN A 45 -3.96 -10.25 -2.28
N LEU A 46 -4.54 -10.43 -3.45
CA LEU A 46 -5.18 -9.36 -4.20
C LEU A 46 -6.46 -8.85 -3.53
N ALA A 47 -7.35 -9.75 -3.13
CA ALA A 47 -8.59 -9.41 -2.42
C ALA A 47 -8.32 -8.58 -1.15
N GLN A 48 -7.41 -9.04 -0.29
CA GLN A 48 -7.10 -8.38 0.98
C GLN A 48 -6.43 -7.02 0.76
N ARG A 49 -5.51 -6.91 -0.19
CA ARG A 49 -4.78 -5.66 -0.47
C ARG A 49 -5.72 -4.56 -0.93
N LEU A 50 -6.66 -4.86 -1.83
CA LEU A 50 -7.62 -3.86 -2.33
C LEU A 50 -8.73 -3.54 -1.33
N ALA A 51 -9.07 -4.49 -0.44
CA ALA A 51 -10.00 -4.26 0.65
C ALA A 51 -9.42 -3.30 1.70
N VAL A 52 -8.15 -3.49 2.10
CA VAL A 52 -7.50 -2.71 3.18
C VAL A 52 -6.93 -1.39 2.68
N HIS A 53 -6.37 -1.36 1.47
CA HIS A 53 -5.50 -0.26 1.02
C HIS A 53 -6.07 0.47 -0.20
N SER A 54 -7.38 0.65 -0.25
CA SER A 54 -7.98 1.49 -1.27
C SER A 54 -7.59 2.94 -1.04
N ARG A 55 -6.61 3.39 -1.83
CA ARG A 55 -6.37 4.77 -2.27
C ARG A 55 -7.61 5.39 -2.96
N GLN A 56 -8.83 4.97 -2.60
CA GLN A 56 -10.12 5.33 -3.18
C GLN A 56 -10.28 6.85 -3.32
N LYS A 57 -9.71 7.63 -2.40
CA LYS A 57 -9.75 9.10 -2.46
C LYS A 57 -8.95 9.71 -3.62
N GLN A 58 -7.90 9.04 -4.11
CA GLN A 58 -7.13 9.50 -5.27
C GLN A 58 -7.75 9.05 -6.59
N PHE A 59 -8.52 7.97 -6.56
CA PHE A 59 -9.23 7.40 -7.70
C PHE A 59 -10.61 8.02 -7.93
N ALA A 60 -11.19 8.68 -6.91
CA ALA A 60 -12.47 9.37 -7.02
C ALA A 60 -12.46 10.53 -8.04
N SER A 61 -11.27 11.03 -8.42
CA SER A 61 -11.10 12.04 -9.46
C SER A 61 -11.03 11.45 -10.88
N PHE A 62 -10.90 10.12 -11.01
CA PHE A 62 -10.83 9.40 -12.28
C PHE A 62 -12.13 8.61 -12.50
N GLY A 63 -12.45 8.31 -13.76
CA GLY A 63 -13.75 7.75 -14.16
C GLY A 63 -13.89 6.25 -13.93
N ALA A 64 -14.21 5.51 -15.00
CA ALA A 64 -14.41 4.06 -14.97
C ALA A 64 -13.08 3.29 -14.85
N ILE A 65 -12.67 3.05 -13.61
CA ILE A 65 -11.41 2.35 -13.29
C ILE A 65 -11.63 0.84 -13.27
N HIS A 66 -10.73 0.13 -13.93
CA HIS A 66 -10.64 -1.31 -13.96
C HIS A 66 -9.36 -1.78 -13.29
N ILE A 67 -9.43 -2.93 -12.64
CA ILE A 67 -8.29 -3.61 -12.05
C ILE A 67 -8.07 -4.86 -12.87
N ALA A 68 -7.02 -4.88 -13.68
CA ALA A 68 -6.53 -6.10 -14.31
C ALA A 68 -5.50 -6.77 -13.40
N TRP A 69 -5.40 -8.09 -13.41
CA TRP A 69 -4.38 -8.79 -12.64
C TRP A 69 -3.78 -9.97 -13.37
N HIS A 70 -2.50 -10.22 -13.10
CA HIS A 70 -1.77 -11.38 -13.52
C HIS A 70 -1.41 -12.19 -12.27
N GLU A 71 -1.98 -13.38 -12.15
CA GLU A 71 -1.66 -14.30 -11.07
C GLU A 71 -0.23 -14.82 -11.25
N CYS A 72 0.55 -14.78 -10.16
CA CYS A 72 1.91 -15.29 -10.15
C CYS A 72 2.04 -16.37 -9.07
N SER A 73 2.40 -17.58 -9.49
CA SER A 73 2.69 -18.67 -8.55
C SER A 73 4.01 -18.46 -7.80
N ASP A 74 4.94 -17.71 -8.37
CA ASP A 74 6.26 -17.41 -7.79
C ASP A 74 6.26 -16.05 -7.08
N ILE A 75 6.20 -16.10 -5.75
CA ILE A 75 6.12 -14.92 -4.88
C ILE A 75 7.45 -14.15 -4.85
N ASP A 76 8.58 -14.84 -4.99
CA ASP A 76 9.91 -14.23 -4.93
C ASP A 76 10.19 -13.39 -6.19
N MET A 77 9.63 -13.80 -7.32
CA MET A 77 9.73 -13.05 -8.57
C MET A 77 8.80 -11.83 -8.66
N LEU A 78 7.77 -11.72 -7.82
CA LEU A 78 6.81 -10.59 -7.87
C LEU A 78 7.50 -9.22 -7.85
N GLY A 79 8.56 -9.06 -7.05
CA GLY A 79 9.30 -7.80 -6.99
C GLY A 79 10.04 -7.46 -8.29
N GLN A 80 10.63 -8.47 -8.94
CA GLN A 80 11.34 -8.28 -10.19
C GLN A 80 10.37 -7.98 -11.33
N ILE A 81 9.24 -8.71 -11.36
CA ILE A 81 8.18 -8.53 -12.36
C ILE A 81 7.56 -7.14 -12.25
N GLU A 82 7.18 -6.69 -11.04
CA GLU A 82 6.67 -5.33 -10.82
C GLU A 82 7.66 -4.27 -11.32
N THR A 83 8.94 -4.40 -10.96
CA THR A 83 9.98 -3.45 -11.36
C THR A 83 10.14 -3.39 -12.88
N ALA A 84 10.14 -4.55 -13.54
CA ALA A 84 10.25 -4.64 -14.99
C ALA A 84 9.04 -4.03 -15.70
N LEU A 85 7.82 -4.31 -15.21
CA LEU A 85 6.58 -3.79 -15.77
C LEU A 85 6.46 -2.27 -15.58
N ILE A 86 6.84 -1.74 -14.41
CA ILE A 86 6.88 -0.30 -14.17
C ILE A 86 7.88 0.37 -15.13
N LYS A 87 9.04 -0.25 -15.36
CA LYS A 87 10.05 0.28 -16.28
C LYS A 87 9.58 0.26 -17.73
N TYR A 88 8.83 -0.77 -18.12
CA TYR A 88 8.30 -0.92 -19.47
C TYR A 88 7.10 0.00 -19.75
N PHE A 89 6.07 -0.06 -18.89
CA PHE A 89 4.81 0.66 -19.07
C PHE A 89 4.82 2.11 -18.57
N LYS A 90 5.77 2.48 -17.71
CA LYS A 90 5.92 3.82 -17.10
C LYS A 90 4.59 4.45 -16.64
N PRO A 91 3.88 3.82 -15.69
CA PRO A 91 2.55 4.27 -15.26
C PRO A 91 2.61 5.66 -14.63
N LEU A 92 1.60 6.51 -14.89
CA LEU A 92 1.54 7.90 -14.41
C LEU A 92 1.63 8.00 -12.87
N LEU A 93 1.03 7.06 -12.14
CA LEU A 93 1.02 7.05 -10.67
C LEU A 93 2.20 6.29 -10.06
N ASN A 94 2.99 5.57 -10.87
CA ASN A 94 4.18 4.87 -10.40
C ASN A 94 5.40 5.77 -10.60
N GLY A 95 5.86 6.39 -9.51
CA GLY A 95 7.02 7.29 -9.51
C GLY A 95 6.67 8.76 -9.30
N THR A 96 5.39 9.14 -9.32
CA THR A 96 4.96 10.40 -8.71
C THR A 96 5.22 10.32 -7.20
N LYS A 97 5.85 11.36 -6.63
CA LYS A 97 6.08 11.47 -5.17
C LYS A 97 4.74 11.30 -4.47
N ASN A 98 4.47 10.10 -4.00
CA ASN A 98 3.27 9.77 -3.26
C ASN A 98 3.30 10.59 -1.95
N PRO A 99 2.35 11.50 -1.69
CA PRO A 99 2.25 12.14 -0.37
C PRO A 99 1.92 11.13 0.75
N ASP A 100 1.40 9.95 0.38
CA ASP A 100 1.21 8.76 1.21
C ASP A 100 2.37 7.73 1.06
N ALA A 101 3.54 8.14 0.56
CA ALA A 101 4.71 7.25 0.55
C ALA A 101 5.04 6.87 2.00
N SER A 102 5.16 5.56 2.26
CA SER A 102 5.63 5.05 3.54
C SER A 102 6.99 5.70 3.85
N LYS A 103 7.00 6.64 4.79
CA LYS A 103 8.25 7.27 5.24
C LYS A 103 8.99 6.28 6.10
N ARG A 104 10.26 6.03 5.76
CA ARG A 104 11.15 5.23 6.60
C ARG A 104 11.54 6.07 7.81
N VAL A 105 11.37 5.51 8.99
CA VAL A 105 11.83 6.08 10.26
C VAL A 105 12.73 5.04 10.92
N ASN A 106 13.88 5.49 11.42
CA ASN A 106 14.77 4.64 12.21
C ASN A 106 14.34 4.74 13.67
N LEU A 107 14.03 3.61 14.29
CA LEU A 107 13.61 3.52 15.69
C LEU A 107 14.69 2.76 16.47
N THR A 108 15.04 3.28 17.64
CA THR A 108 15.86 2.55 18.61
C THR A 108 14.96 2.07 19.73
N LEU A 109 14.93 0.77 19.97
CA LEU A 109 14.10 0.13 20.99
C LEU A 109 14.99 -0.45 22.09
N PRO A 110 14.58 -0.40 23.37
CA PRO A 110 15.22 -1.17 24.42
C PRO A 110 15.22 -2.67 24.08
N ASN A 111 16.30 -3.37 24.43
CA ASN A 111 16.50 -4.78 24.10
C ASN A 111 15.32 -5.68 24.54
N LEU A 112 14.76 -5.41 25.73
CA LEU A 112 13.61 -6.16 26.25
C LEU A 112 12.38 -6.03 25.33
N VAL A 113 12.05 -4.80 24.92
CA VAL A 113 10.91 -4.52 24.04
C VAL A 113 11.11 -5.14 22.66
N TYR A 114 12.34 -5.12 22.15
CA TYR A 114 12.65 -5.76 20.87
C TYR A 114 12.42 -7.27 20.90
N LYS A 115 12.82 -7.96 21.98
CA LYS A 115 12.60 -9.41 22.12
C LYS A 115 11.13 -9.77 22.16
N GLU A 116 10.32 -9.03 22.90
CA GLU A 116 8.87 -9.25 22.97
C GLU A 116 8.20 -9.00 21.61
N LEU A 117 8.60 -7.92 20.94
CA LEU A 117 8.14 -7.61 19.59
C LEU A 117 8.51 -8.73 18.61
N GLN A 118 9.73 -9.26 18.67
CA GLN A 118 10.18 -10.34 17.81
C GLN A 118 9.36 -11.63 18.05
N ALA A 119 9.22 -12.05 19.31
CA ALA A 119 8.44 -13.23 19.66
C ALA A 119 6.97 -13.11 19.18
N TRP A 120 6.39 -11.91 19.31
CA TRP A 120 5.03 -11.66 18.82
C TRP A 120 4.94 -11.68 17.29
N ALA A 121 5.95 -11.15 16.59
CA ALA A 121 6.01 -11.18 15.14
C ALA A 121 6.11 -12.62 14.60
N GLU A 122 6.96 -13.43 15.23
CA GLU A 122 7.13 -14.86 14.92
C GLU A 122 5.84 -15.64 15.15
N TYR A 123 5.15 -15.42 16.27
CA TYR A 123 3.84 -16.02 16.55
C TYR A 123 2.79 -15.71 15.47
N GLN A 124 2.84 -14.50 14.89
CA GLN A 124 1.94 -14.10 13.80
C GLN A 124 2.45 -14.48 12.40
N GLY A 125 3.63 -15.11 12.28
CA GLY A 125 4.22 -15.46 10.99
C GLY A 125 4.57 -14.24 10.12
N ARG A 126 4.92 -13.10 10.73
CA ARG A 126 5.20 -11.85 10.01
C ARG A 126 6.56 -11.24 10.37
N PRO A 127 7.19 -10.45 9.47
CA PRO A 127 8.44 -9.76 9.80
C PRO A 127 8.29 -8.77 10.97
N THR A 128 9.29 -8.72 11.85
CA THR A 128 9.31 -7.82 13.03
C THR A 128 9.10 -6.35 12.66
N ALA A 129 9.71 -5.89 11.55
CA ALA A 129 9.54 -4.53 11.06
C ALA A 129 8.09 -4.21 10.64
N ASN A 130 7.37 -5.18 10.07
CA ASN A 130 5.97 -5.02 9.71
C ASN A 130 5.10 -4.95 10.97
N LEU A 131 5.41 -5.76 12.00
CA LEU A 131 4.73 -5.65 13.29
C LEU A 131 4.96 -4.28 13.92
N ALA A 132 6.20 -3.79 13.94
CA ALA A 132 6.52 -2.47 14.46
C ALA A 132 5.73 -1.37 13.75
N ALA A 133 5.71 -1.37 12.41
CA ALA A 133 4.99 -0.38 11.62
C ALA A 133 3.48 -0.37 11.94
N TYR A 134 2.88 -1.56 12.02
CA TYR A 134 1.47 -1.72 12.38
C TYR A 134 1.18 -1.18 13.79
N LEU A 135 2.00 -1.51 14.79
CA LEU A 135 1.78 -1.05 16.17
C LEU A 135 1.89 0.47 16.29
N VAL A 136 2.84 1.08 15.59
CA VAL A 136 2.98 2.55 15.54
C VAL A 136 1.73 3.18 14.91
N GLU A 137 1.21 2.59 13.82
CA GLU A 137 -0.01 3.07 13.17
C GLU A 137 -1.24 2.95 14.09
N SER A 138 -1.41 1.79 14.73
CA SER A 138 -2.49 1.53 15.69
C SER A 138 -2.43 2.50 16.87
N ALA A 139 -1.25 2.73 17.45
CA ALA A 139 -1.09 3.66 18.57
C ALA A 139 -1.47 5.10 18.18
N ILE A 140 -1.09 5.55 16.98
CA ILE A 140 -1.48 6.89 16.47
C ILE A 140 -3.00 6.98 16.27
N ARG A 141 -3.63 5.91 15.80
CA ARG A 141 -5.09 5.85 15.59
C ARG A 141 -5.83 5.92 16.92
N GLU A 142 -5.41 5.12 17.89
CA GLU A 142 -5.98 5.11 19.24
C GLU A 142 -5.82 6.49 19.92
N ALA A 143 -4.64 7.12 19.79
CA ALA A 143 -4.42 8.47 20.30
C ALA A 143 -5.34 9.53 19.66
N LYS A 144 -5.70 9.37 18.38
CA LYS A 144 -6.67 10.25 17.70
C LYS A 144 -8.09 10.03 18.22
N GLU A 145 -8.47 8.77 18.43
CA GLU A 145 -9.80 8.40 18.95
C GLU A 145 -10.00 8.88 20.39
N LYS A 146 -8.97 8.76 21.24
CA LYS A 146 -8.99 9.27 22.63
C LYS A 146 -8.88 10.80 22.75
N GLY A 147 -8.69 11.51 21.63
CA GLY A 147 -8.49 12.97 21.63
C GLY A 147 -7.14 13.42 22.21
N GLU A 148 -6.22 12.49 22.46
CA GLU A 148 -4.86 12.76 22.98
C GLU A 148 -3.89 13.21 21.89
N PHE A 149 -4.26 13.05 20.61
CA PHE A 149 -3.48 13.48 19.45
C PHE A 149 -3.44 15.01 19.33
N ARG A 150 -2.66 15.66 20.19
CA ARG A 150 -2.35 17.09 20.13
C ARG A 150 -1.13 17.29 19.24
N THR A 151 -1.36 17.73 18.00
CA THR A 151 -0.26 18.19 17.14
C THR A 151 0.25 19.55 17.62
N LEU A 152 1.56 19.78 17.47
CA LEU A 152 2.21 21.08 17.76
C LEU A 152 1.61 22.25 16.95
N ARG A 153 0.80 21.98 15.92
CA ARG A 153 0.13 23.01 15.11
C ARG A 153 -0.78 23.92 15.94
N LYS A 154 -1.36 23.42 17.04
CA LYS A 154 -2.22 24.22 17.94
C LYS A 154 -1.48 25.08 18.98
N ARG A 155 -0.15 24.96 19.12
CA ARG A 155 0.64 25.85 20.01
C ARG A 155 1.11 27.13 19.30
N LEU A 156 1.22 27.14 17.96
CA LEU A 156 1.66 28.31 17.21
C LEU A 156 0.53 29.32 16.92
N GLU A 157 -0.74 28.88 16.94
CA GLU A 157 -1.89 29.77 16.71
C GLU A 157 -2.36 30.51 17.98
N LYS A 158 -1.82 30.21 19.16
CA LYS A 158 -2.18 30.87 20.43
C LYS A 158 -1.12 31.84 20.96
N GLY A 159 -0.12 32.18 20.15
CA GLY A 159 0.99 33.05 20.55
C GLY A 159 0.99 34.46 19.95
N ASN A 160 0.02 34.83 19.10
CA ASN A 160 0.07 36.07 18.33
C ASN A 160 -1.06 37.09 18.62
N ASP A 161 -1.83 36.92 19.69
CA ASP A 161 -2.88 37.90 20.08
C ASP A 161 -2.56 38.63 21.40
N THR A 162 -1.31 39.10 21.55
CA THR A 162 -0.98 40.17 22.51
C THR A 162 0.28 40.87 22.05
N GLU A 163 0.12 41.96 21.30
CA GLU A 163 0.70 43.28 21.55
C GLU A 163 0.07 44.32 20.61
#